data_AF-A0A0N4X9G1-F1
#
_entry.id   AF-A0A0N4X9G1-F1
#
_cell.length_a   1.000
_cell.length_b   1.000
_cell.length_c   1.000
_cell.angle_alpha   90.00
_cell.angle_beta   90.00
_cell.angle_gamma   90.00
#
_symmetry.space_group_name_H-M   'P 1'
#
loop_
_entity.id
_entity.type
_entity.pdbx_description
1 polymer ?
#
loop_
_entity_poly.entity_id
_entity_poly.type
_entity_poly.pdbx_seq_one_letter_code
_entity_poly.pdbx_strand_id
1 'polypeptide(L)'
;MDVVGLISGGKDSCYNMMCATEAGNRIVALANLHPGDRGELDSYMYQSVGSEGIEMISIAMDLPLYRREIKGTPINQEYEYRVCLFCGNFVYFK
;
A
#
# COMPACT_ATOMS: atom_id res chain seq x y z
N MET A 1 -6.27 3.29 18.41
CA MET A 1 -4.80 3.48 18.56
C MET A 1 -4.30 4.41 17.45
N ASP A 2 -3.07 4.92 17.51
CA ASP A 2 -2.48 5.67 16.39
C ASP A 2 -1.95 4.68 15.33
N VAL A 3 -2.34 4.88 14.07
CA VAL A 3 -2.02 3.98 12.96
C VAL A 3 -1.58 4.74 11.71
N VAL A 4 -0.85 4.04 10.83
CA VAL A 4 -0.47 4.55 9.50
C VAL A 4 -1.36 3.89 8.45
N GLY A 5 -2.02 4.69 7.62
CA GLY A 5 -2.88 4.21 6.54
C GLY A 5 -2.03 3.84 5.31
N LEU A 6 -1.99 2.55 4.95
CA LEU A 6 -1.37 2.11 3.71
C LEU A 6 -2.34 2.37 2.55
N ILE A 7 -1.97 3.27 1.63
CA ILE A 7 -2.82 3.68 0.51
C ILE A 7 -2.24 3.25 -0.84
N SER A 8 -3.12 2.78 -1.71
CA SER A 8 -2.79 2.41 -3.09
C SER A 8 -3.31 3.40 -4.12
N GLY A 9 -4.16 4.35 -3.71
CA GLY A 9 -4.95 5.20 -4.63
C GLY A 9 -6.27 4.57 -5.08
N GLY A 10 -6.52 3.30 -4.71
CA GLY A 10 -7.76 2.59 -5.00
C GLY A 10 -8.78 2.65 -3.86
N LYS A 11 -10.05 2.37 -4.20
CA LYS A 11 -11.21 2.38 -3.28
C LYS A 11 -11.02 1.52 -2.03
N ASP A 12 -10.34 0.37 -2.16
CA ASP A 12 -10.26 -0.62 -1.07
C ASP A 12 -9.37 -0.11 0.08
N SER A 13 -8.27 0.58 -0.24
CA SER A 13 -7.45 1.25 0.77
C SER A 13 -8.18 2.41 1.47
N CYS A 14 -9.02 3.16 0.74
CA CYS A 14 -9.87 4.19 1.34
C CYS A 14 -10.92 3.59 2.27
N TYR A 15 -11.59 2.52 1.85
CA TYR A 15 -12.57 1.82 2.70
C TYR A 15 -11.92 1.25 3.96
N ASN A 16 -10.73 0.67 3.85
CA ASN A 16 -9.97 0.20 5.01
C ASN A 16 -9.72 1.31 6.05
N MET A 17 -9.34 2.51 5.59
CA MET A 17 -9.16 3.67 6.48
C MET A 17 -10.46 4.11 7.17
N MET A 18 -11.60 4.03 6.47
CA MET A 18 -12.91 4.29 7.06
C MET A 18 -13.22 3.29 8.18
N CYS A 19 -13.02 1.99 7.93
CA CYS A 19 -13.20 0.95 8.94
C CYS A 19 -12.23 1.10 10.12
N ALA A 20 -10.98 1.50 9.88
CA ALA A 20 -10.01 1.74 10.93
C ALA A 20 -10.47 2.89 11.86
N THR A 21 -11.01 3.95 11.28
CA THR A 21 -11.59 5.09 12.00
C THR A 21 -12.82 4.68 12.79
N GLU A 22 -13.73 3.90 12.19
CA GLU A 22 -14.93 3.36 12.85
C GLU A 22 -14.56 2.46 14.04
N ALA A 23 -13.47 1.70 13.94
CA ALA A 23 -12.92 0.90 15.03
C ALA A 23 -12.19 1.72 16.12
N GLY A 24 -12.22 3.06 16.06
CA GLY A 24 -11.62 3.95 17.05
C GLY A 24 -10.10 4.16 16.88
N ASN A 25 -9.56 3.90 15.69
CA ASN A 25 -8.17 4.23 15.38
C ASN A 25 -8.05 5.65 14.81
N ARG A 26 -6.95 6.32 15.16
CA ARG A 26 -6.58 7.61 14.61
C ARG A 26 -5.50 7.40 13.57
N ILE A 27 -5.79 7.79 12.33
CA ILE A 27 -4.81 7.74 11.25
C ILE A 27 -3.92 8.98 11.41
N VAL A 28 -2.62 8.77 11.63
CA VAL A 28 -1.66 9.86 11.92
C VAL A 28 -0.72 10.15 10.75
N ALA A 29 -0.65 9.23 9.79
CA ALA A 29 0.14 9.37 8.58
C ALA A 29 -0.37 8.42 7.50
N LEU A 30 0.02 8.69 6.26
CA LEU A 30 -0.24 7.86 5.09
C LEU A 30 1.08 7.30 4.56
N ALA A 31 1.03 6.06 4.08
CA ALA A 31 2.17 5.41 3.47
C ALA A 31 1.78 4.84 2.10
N ASN A 32 2.68 4.95 1.13
CA ASN A 32 2.54 4.33 -0.17
C ASN A 32 3.86 3.72 -0.65
N LEU A 33 3.77 2.50 -1.16
CA LEU A 33 4.83 1.88 -1.92
C LEU A 33 4.54 2.05 -3.41
N HIS A 34 5.54 2.49 -4.19
CA HIS A 34 5.40 2.71 -5.62
C HIS A 34 6.54 2.03 -6.39
N PRO A 35 6.34 1.71 -7.68
CA PRO A 35 7.44 1.25 -8.52
C PRO A 35 8.40 2.40 -8.85
N GLY A 36 9.65 2.06 -9.17
CA GLY A 36 10.59 2.99 -9.77
C GLY A 36 10.23 3.39 -11.20
N ASP A 37 11.13 4.09 -11.88
CA ASP A 37 10.92 4.65 -13.23
C ASP A 37 10.57 3.60 -14.31
N ARG A 38 10.89 2.32 -14.08
CA ARG A 38 10.50 1.19 -14.92
C ARG A 38 9.22 0.54 -14.39
N GLY A 39 8.15 1.33 -14.28
CA GLY A 39 6.87 0.86 -13.76
C GLY A 39 6.37 -0.40 -14.48
N GLU A 40 6.15 -1.47 -13.73
CA GLU A 40 5.41 -2.63 -14.22
C GLU A 40 3.93 -2.24 -14.24
N LEU A 41 3.41 -1.98 -15.45
CA LEU A 41 2.01 -1.56 -15.66
C LEU A 41 1.01 -2.66 -15.24
N ASP A 42 1.43 -3.93 -15.31
CA ASP A 42 0.63 -5.11 -14.95
C ASP A 42 1.04 -5.69 -13.58
N SER A 43 1.20 -4.83 -12.56
CA SER A 43 1.54 -5.31 -11.22
C SER A 43 0.35 -6.00 -10.55
N TYR A 44 0.60 -7.20 -10.03
CA TYR A 44 -0.32 -7.91 -9.13
C TYR A 44 -0.27 -7.40 -7.69
N MET A 45 0.65 -6.48 -7.36
CA MET A 45 0.93 -6.07 -5.98
C MET A 45 0.55 -4.62 -5.66
N TYR A 46 0.75 -3.70 -6.60
CA TYR A 46 0.42 -2.31 -6.40
C TYR A 46 -0.47 -1.80 -7.54
N GLN A 47 -1.27 -0.79 -7.21
CA GLN A 47 -2.22 -0.23 -8.16
C GLN A 47 -1.47 0.65 -9.17
N SER A 48 -1.38 0.19 -10.42
CA SER A 48 -0.76 0.96 -11.52
C SER A 48 -1.63 2.15 -11.94
N VAL A 49 -2.95 1.96 -12.05
CA VAL A 49 -3.91 2.99 -12.47
C VAL A 49 -4.56 3.67 -11.27
N GLY A 50 -4.42 4.99 -11.14
CA GLY A 50 -5.00 5.77 -10.03
C GLY A 50 -4.03 6.09 -8.90
N SER A 51 -2.75 5.69 -9.04
CA SER A 51 -1.66 6.11 -8.15
C SER A 51 -1.41 7.63 -8.16
N GLU A 52 -1.89 8.33 -9.19
CA GLU A 52 -1.94 9.81 -9.26
C GLU A 52 -2.79 10.42 -8.13
N GLY A 53 -3.77 9.68 -7.61
CA GLY A 53 -4.66 10.14 -6.53
C GLY A 53 -4.01 10.15 -5.15
N ILE A 54 -2.83 9.55 -4.97
CA ILE A 54 -2.20 9.36 -3.66
C ILE A 54 -1.86 10.69 -2.99
N GLU A 55 -1.27 11.63 -3.74
CA GLU A 55 -0.95 12.95 -3.22
C GLU A 55 -2.21 13.74 -2.88
N MET A 56 -3.24 13.65 -3.74
CA MET A 56 -4.54 14.28 -3.49
C MET A 56 -5.21 13.77 -2.22
N ILE A 57 -5.11 12.46 -1.92
CA ILE A 57 -5.61 11.89 -0.66
C ILE A 57 -4.89 12.52 0.54
N SER A 58 -3.56 12.67 0.46
CA SER A 58 -2.78 13.26 1.56
C SER A 58 -3.15 14.73 1.83
N ILE A 59 -3.36 15.50 0.76
CA ILE A 59 -3.81 16.89 0.84
C ILE A 59 -5.23 16.95 1.41
N ALA A 60 -6.14 16.10 0.95
CA ALA A 60 -7.52 16.09 1.42
C ALA A 60 -7.67 15.68 2.89
N MET A 61 -6.80 14.78 3.37
CA MET A 61 -6.78 14.33 4.76
C MET A 61 -5.94 15.22 5.68
N ASP A 62 -5.14 16.14 5.12
CA ASP A 62 -4.16 16.96 5.85
C ASP A 62 -3.22 16.11 6.73
N LEU A 63 -2.67 15.03 6.14
CA LEU A 63 -1.79 14.08 6.83
C LEU A 63 -0.43 13.94 6.13
N PRO A 64 0.65 13.70 6.90
CA PRO A 64 1.97 13.40 6.34
C PRO A 64 1.91 12.17 5.42
N LEU A 65 2.53 12.27 4.24
CA LEU A 65 2.63 11.19 3.27
C LEU A 65 4.07 10.70 3.14
N TYR A 66 4.28 9.41 3.40
CA TYR A 66 5.55 8.73 3.19
C TYR A 66 5.47 7.84 1.96
N ARG A 67 6.30 8.12 0.95
CA ARG A 67 6.40 7.31 -0.26
C ARG A 67 7.76 6.64 -0.34
N ARG A 68 7.78 5.37 -0.75
CA ARG A 68 9.03 4.64 -0.97
C ARG A 68 8.95 3.74 -2.20
N GLU A 69 10.01 3.76 -2.99
CA GLU A 69 10.18 2.85 -4.11
C GLU A 69 10.36 1.41 -3.60
N ILE A 70 9.58 0.48 -4.15
CA ILE A 70 9.83 -0.96 -3.97
C ILE A 70 11.02 -1.36 -4.83
N LYS A 71 12.02 -1.94 -4.18
CA LYS A 71 13.21 -2.52 -4.84
C LYS A 71 13.20 -4.05 -4.88
N GLY A 72 12.30 -4.67 -4.12
CA GLY A 72 12.19 -6.12 -4.08
C GLY A 72 11.46 -6.66 -5.31
N THR A 73 11.59 -7.96 -5.53
CA THR A 73 10.84 -8.67 -6.58
C THR A 73 9.86 -9.67 -5.97
N PRO A 74 8.68 -9.89 -6.59
CA PRO A 74 7.70 -10.83 -6.08
C PRO A 74 8.27 -12.25 -6.08
N ILE A 75 8.20 -12.92 -4.93
CA ILE A 75 8.68 -14.29 -4.73
C ILE A 75 7.68 -15.31 -5.30
N ASN A 76 6.38 -14.98 -5.26
CA ASN A 76 5.31 -15.80 -5.80
C ASN A 76 4.41 -14.94 -6.71
N GLN A 77 4.23 -15.36 -7.96
CA GLN A 77 3.33 -14.74 -8.93
C GLN A 77 2.16 -15.65 -9.31
N GLU A 78 2.01 -16.81 -8.65
CA GLU A 78 0.86 -17.68 -8.82
C GLU A 78 -0.38 -17.10 -8.15
N TYR A 79 -1.56 -17.53 -8.60
CA TYR A 79 -2.84 -17.12 -8.02
C TYR A 79 -3.11 -17.70 -6.62
N GLU A 80 -2.32 -18.68 -6.18
CA GLU A 80 -2.45 -19.32 -4.87
C GLU A 80 -1.47 -18.73 -3.85
N TYR A 81 -2.00 -18.32 -2.70
CA TYR A 81 -1.17 -17.91 -1.57
C TYR A 81 -0.50 -19.15 -0.95
N ARG A 82 0.84 -19.15 -0.90
CA ARG A 82 1.62 -20.21 -0.23
C ARG A 82 2.44 -19.62 0.92
N VAL A 83 2.45 -20.31 2.06
CA VAL A 83 3.27 -19.90 3.21
C VAL A 83 4.75 -19.88 2.80
N CYS A 84 5.35 -18.69 2.73
CA CYS A 84 6.76 -18.52 2.44
C CYS A 84 7.58 -18.73 3.72
N LEU A 85 8.20 -19.91 3.88
CA LEU A 85 9.02 -20.24 5.05
C LEU A 85 10.33 -19.44 5.18
N PHE A 86 10.71 -18.68 4.14
CA PHE A 86 11.93 -17.88 4.10
C PHE A 86 11.73 -16.39 4.45
N CYS A 87 10.49 -15.88 4.39
CA CYS A 87 10.15 -14.51 4.74
C CYS A 87 9.39 -14.52 6.06
N GLY A 88 10.07 -14.26 7.19
CA GLY A 88 9.39 -14.09 8.47
C GLY A 88 8.34 -12.98 8.39
N ASN A 89 7.06 -13.34 8.48
CA ASN A 89 5.84 -12.50 8.59
C ASN A 89 5.71 -11.25 7.68
N PHE A 90 6.57 -11.04 6.69
CA PHE A 90 6.49 -9.94 5.73
C PHE A 90 6.32 -10.45 4.31
N VAL A 91 5.43 -9.77 3.60
CA VAL A 91 4.87 -10.08 2.29
C VAL A 91 5.95 -10.26 1.23
N TYR A 92 6.09 -11.50 0.73
CA TYR A 92 6.47 -11.95 -0.63
C TYR A 92 7.51 -11.19 -1.45
N PHE A 93 8.44 -10.45 -0.84
CA PHE A 93 9.45 -9.68 -1.57
C PHE A 93 10.84 -9.95 -0.99
N LYS A 94 11.79 -10.25 -1.87
CA LYS A 94 13.21 -10.42 -1.56
C LYS A 94 13.97 -9.14 -1.84
#